data_AF-A0A9X5U450-F1
#
_entry.id   AF-A0A9X5U450-F1
#
_cell.length_a   1.000
_cell.length_b   1.000
_cell.length_c   1.000
_cell.angle_alpha   90.00
_cell.angle_beta   90.00
_cell.angle_gamma   90.00
#
_symmetry.space_group_name_H-M   'P 1'
#
loop_
_entity.id
_entity.type
_entity.pdbx_description
1 polymer ?
#
loop_
_entity_poly.entity_id
_entity_poly.type
_entity_poly.pdbx_seq_one_letter_code
_entity_poly.pdbx_strand_id
1 'polypeptide(L)'
;MYIKLFSALSILLFTFNCNAFSKAPNADGVVSIRMIDNNPCLYIEKTGLIGAYFIDISQVFSESMDSMLYEATFEENYPTKEKCIMLNSSNFPNLKLEDRQVYAIRLRPDPNKNEQLRIEPNFTGFGDTICLKKDQNGHFRVQDYIRGECVDRVAIQTEQKSLKENKGSWFDRFIEWLKSLLS
;
A
#
# COMPACT_ATOMS: atom_id res chain seq x y z
N MET A 1 -26.49 37.12 25.73
CA MET A 1 -26.65 36.49 24.40
C MET A 1 -25.31 36.24 23.69
N TYR A 2 -24.32 37.13 23.81
CA TYR A 2 -22.99 36.99 23.19
C TYR A 2 -22.10 35.85 23.72
N ILE A 3 -22.19 35.52 25.02
CA ILE A 3 -21.35 34.48 25.64
C ILE A 3 -21.63 33.09 25.05
N LYS A 4 -22.90 32.78 24.74
CA LYS A 4 -23.28 31.47 24.15
C LYS A 4 -22.78 31.30 22.71
N LEU A 5 -22.70 32.39 21.95
CA LEU A 5 -22.18 32.38 20.58
C LEU A 5 -20.65 32.15 20.56
N PHE A 6 -19.94 32.76 21.52
CA PHE A 6 -18.49 32.63 21.65
C PHE A 6 -18.08 31.21 22.08
N SER A 7 -18.84 30.60 23.00
CA SER A 7 -18.61 29.20 23.41
C SER A 7 -18.83 28.21 22.26
N ALA A 8 -19.89 28.40 21.47
CA ALA A 8 -20.15 27.55 20.31
C ALA A 8 -19.07 27.68 19.23
N LEU A 9 -18.57 28.90 18.99
CA LEU A 9 -17.49 29.17 18.04
C LEU A 9 -16.14 28.59 18.49
N SER A 10 -15.83 28.68 19.79
CA SER A 10 -14.62 28.04 20.36
C SER A 10 -14.67 26.52 20.24
N ILE A 11 -15.81 25.87 20.52
CA ILE A 11 -15.93 24.41 20.38
C ILE A 11 -15.73 24.00 18.91
N LEU A 12 -16.27 24.76 17.95
CA LEU A 12 -16.04 24.54 16.53
C LEU A 12 -14.55 24.66 16.17
N LEU A 13 -13.87 25.71 16.61
CA LEU A 13 -12.45 25.96 16.33
C LEU A 13 -11.51 24.91 16.96
N PHE A 14 -11.88 24.31 18.10
CA PHE A 14 -11.13 23.20 18.68
C PHE A 14 -11.35 21.89 17.91
N THR A 15 -12.54 21.64 17.36
CA THR A 15 -12.77 20.44 16.52
C THR A 15 -12.02 20.48 15.18
N PHE A 16 -11.65 21.66 14.68
CA PHE A 16 -10.84 21.79 13.47
C PHE A 16 -9.33 21.58 13.70
N ASN A 17 -8.82 21.74 14.93
CA ASN A 17 -7.39 21.68 15.23
C ASN A 17 -6.91 20.32 15.79
N CYS A 18 -7.80 19.36 16.03
CA CYS A 18 -7.44 18.06 16.62
C CYS A 18 -7.58 16.87 15.67
N ASN A 19 -7.51 17.12 14.36
CA ASN A 19 -7.34 16.04 13.39
C ASN A 19 -5.85 15.79 13.16
N ALA A 20 -5.20 15.09 14.10
CA ALA A 20 -3.95 14.42 13.82
C ALA A 20 -4.22 13.23 12.88
N PHE A 21 -4.57 13.50 11.63
CA PHE A 21 -4.63 12.48 10.60
C PHE A 21 -3.18 12.06 10.32
N SER A 22 -2.76 10.94 10.92
CA SER A 22 -1.57 10.24 10.46
C SER A 22 -1.73 9.98 8.96
N LYS A 23 -0.72 10.31 8.15
CA LYS A 23 -0.73 9.94 6.73
C LYS A 23 -0.96 8.43 6.66
N ALA A 24 -1.94 8.01 5.86
CA ALA A 24 -2.22 6.59 5.70
C ALA A 24 -0.92 5.87 5.29
N PRO A 25 -0.53 4.76 5.98
CA PRO A 25 0.58 3.96 5.51
C PRO A 25 0.23 3.49 4.09
N ASN A 26 1.18 3.62 3.17
CA ASN A 26 1.02 3.23 1.78
C ASN A 26 -0.01 4.06 0.97
N ALA A 27 -0.09 5.37 1.24
CA ALA A 27 -1.06 6.26 0.58
C ALA A 27 -0.93 6.35 -0.96
N ASP A 28 0.18 5.90 -1.56
CA ASP A 28 0.41 6.01 -3.00
C ASP A 28 -0.12 4.82 -3.81
N GLY A 29 -0.59 3.76 -3.15
CA GLY A 29 -1.25 2.63 -3.80
C GLY A 29 -0.68 1.26 -3.40
N VAL A 30 -0.90 0.27 -4.26
CA VAL A 30 -0.50 -1.12 -4.04
C VAL A 30 0.82 -1.44 -4.75
N VAL A 31 1.56 -2.40 -4.20
CA VAL A 31 2.60 -3.10 -4.96
C VAL A 31 1.95 -4.21 -5.79
N SER A 32 2.43 -4.42 -7.00
CA SER A 32 1.93 -5.44 -7.91
C SER A 32 2.92 -6.59 -8.02
N ILE A 33 2.42 -7.82 -8.13
CA ILE A 33 3.26 -9.03 -8.28
C ILE A 33 2.93 -9.74 -9.59
N ARG A 34 3.97 -10.10 -10.34
CA ARG A 34 3.91 -11.04 -11.47
C ARG A 34 4.77 -12.26 -11.19
N MET A 35 4.49 -13.38 -11.85
CA MET A 35 5.36 -14.56 -11.79
C MET A 35 6.39 -14.52 -12.93
N ILE A 36 7.66 -14.79 -12.62
CA ILE A 36 8.74 -15.02 -13.58
C ILE A 36 9.47 -16.28 -13.15
N ASP A 37 9.55 -17.29 -14.02
CA ASP A 37 10.30 -18.53 -13.75
C ASP A 37 10.03 -19.09 -12.35
N ASN A 38 8.75 -19.25 -12.02
CA ASN A 38 8.27 -19.76 -10.73
C ASN A 38 8.54 -18.87 -9.49
N ASN A 39 9.05 -17.65 -9.67
CA ASN A 39 9.31 -16.71 -8.58
C ASN A 39 8.36 -15.50 -8.67
N PRO A 40 7.81 -15.02 -7.54
CA PRO A 40 7.09 -13.75 -7.51
C PRO A 40 8.07 -12.60 -7.74
N CYS A 41 7.63 -11.61 -8.50
CA CYS A 41 8.43 -10.45 -8.88
C CYS A 41 7.60 -9.18 -8.71
N LEU A 42 8.10 -8.28 -7.86
CA LEU A 42 7.41 -7.07 -7.41
C LEU A 42 7.68 -5.88 -8.32
N TYR A 43 6.63 -5.15 -8.67
CA TYR A 43 6.70 -3.90 -9.39
C TYR A 43 5.65 -2.91 -8.88
N ILE A 44 5.78 -1.66 -9.27
CA ILE A 44 4.79 -0.61 -9.07
C ILE A 44 4.39 -0.01 -10.42
N GLU A 45 3.14 0.44 -10.54
CA GLU A 45 2.66 1.08 -11.77
C GLU A 45 2.95 2.58 -11.82
N LYS A 46 3.07 3.22 -10.65
CA LYS A 46 3.38 4.65 -10.57
C LYS A 46 4.80 4.89 -11.10
N THR A 47 4.95 5.95 -11.90
CA THR A 47 6.21 6.38 -12.50
C THR A 47 6.62 7.76 -11.96
N GLY A 48 7.85 8.20 -12.26
CA GLY A 48 8.33 9.53 -11.88
C GLY A 48 8.57 9.71 -10.37
N LEU A 49 8.78 8.61 -9.67
CA LEU A 49 9.17 8.64 -8.26
C LEU A 49 10.66 8.92 -8.12
N ILE A 50 11.04 9.63 -7.06
CA ILE A 50 12.43 10.02 -6.78
C ILE A 50 12.84 9.62 -5.37
N GLY A 51 14.15 9.43 -5.20
CA GLY A 51 14.77 9.14 -3.91
C GLY A 51 15.00 7.66 -3.61
N ALA A 52 15.58 7.42 -2.45
CA ALA A 52 15.84 6.11 -1.89
C ALA A 52 14.57 5.49 -1.31
N TYR A 53 14.46 4.17 -1.46
CA TYR A 53 13.39 3.38 -0.92
C TYR A 53 13.93 2.08 -0.34
N PHE A 54 13.15 1.50 0.56
CA PHE A 54 13.32 0.12 0.95
C PHE A 54 12.02 -0.65 0.79
N ILE A 55 12.14 -1.95 0.58
CA ILE A 55 11.04 -2.91 0.57
C ILE A 55 11.18 -3.79 1.79
N ASP A 56 10.15 -3.84 2.61
CA ASP A 56 10.02 -4.79 3.71
C ASP A 56 9.00 -5.89 3.36
N ILE A 57 9.40 -7.14 3.56
CA ILE A 57 8.54 -8.33 3.43
C ILE A 57 8.45 -9.00 4.79
N SER A 58 7.23 -9.22 5.25
CA SER A 58 6.96 -9.98 6.49
C SER A 58 6.06 -11.17 6.19
N GLN A 59 6.41 -12.32 6.74
CA GLN A 59 5.52 -13.47 6.78
C GLN A 59 4.48 -13.23 7.86
N VAL A 60 3.21 -13.16 7.48
CA VAL A 60 2.13 -13.00 8.47
C VAL A 60 1.90 -14.38 9.10
N PHE A 61 1.85 -14.43 10.44
CA PHE A 61 1.68 -15.66 11.23
C PHE A 61 2.90 -16.61 11.33
N SER A 62 4.11 -16.18 10.94
CA SER A 62 5.34 -16.92 11.24
C SER A 62 5.80 -16.69 12.68
N GLU A 63 6.53 -17.66 13.25
CA GLU A 63 7.10 -17.56 14.61
C GLU A 63 8.17 -16.46 14.72
N SER A 64 8.83 -16.12 13.62
CA SER A 64 9.75 -14.98 13.52
C SER A 64 9.11 -13.85 12.71
N MET A 65 8.83 -12.71 13.35
CA MET A 65 8.37 -11.47 12.68
C MET A 65 9.52 -10.67 12.04
N ASP A 66 10.61 -11.33 11.64
CA ASP A 66 11.73 -10.64 11.01
C ASP A 66 11.31 -10.19 9.62
N SER A 67 11.32 -8.87 9.40
CA SER A 67 11.10 -8.30 8.08
C SER A 67 12.37 -8.45 7.23
N MET A 68 12.27 -9.08 6.07
CA MET A 68 13.37 -9.09 5.10
C MET A 68 13.38 -7.76 4.35
N LEU A 69 14.55 -7.13 4.27
CA LEU A 69 14.74 -5.80 3.72
C LEU A 69 15.50 -5.84 2.38
N TYR A 70 15.08 -4.99 1.47
CA TYR A 70 15.77 -4.63 0.23
C TYR A 70 15.86 -3.11 0.15
N GLU A 71 17.01 -2.55 -0.21
CA GLU A 71 17.24 -1.09 -0.26
C GLU A 71 17.81 -0.69 -1.62
N ALA A 72 17.29 0.40 -2.21
CA ALA A 72 17.77 0.94 -3.48
C ALA A 72 17.37 2.42 -3.63
N THR A 73 17.69 3.02 -4.78
CA THR A 73 17.07 4.27 -5.22
C THR A 73 16.26 4.05 -6.50
N PHE A 74 15.29 4.92 -6.78
CA PHE A 74 14.53 4.86 -8.03
C PHE A 74 15.39 5.11 -9.26
N GLU A 75 16.50 5.85 -9.12
CA GLU A 75 17.49 6.08 -10.18
C GLU A 75 18.31 4.81 -10.47
N GLU A 76 18.68 4.04 -9.45
CA GLU A 76 19.46 2.81 -9.56
C GLU A 76 18.60 1.63 -10.02
N ASN A 77 17.46 1.43 -9.38
CA ASN A 77 16.58 0.30 -9.66
C ASN A 77 15.10 0.69 -9.50
N TYR A 78 14.50 1.19 -10.57
CA TYR A 78 13.07 1.45 -10.59
C TYR A 78 12.29 0.13 -10.81
N PRO A 79 11.42 -0.30 -9.88
CA PRO A 79 10.72 -1.57 -10.00
C PRO A 79 9.53 -1.46 -10.97
N THR A 80 9.82 -1.44 -12.27
CA THR A 80 8.80 -1.48 -13.34
C THR A 80 8.35 -2.93 -13.60
N LYS A 81 7.29 -3.10 -14.39
CA LYS A 81 6.81 -4.42 -14.76
C LYS A 81 7.88 -5.27 -15.45
N GLU A 82 8.78 -4.66 -16.21
CA GLU A 82 9.88 -5.31 -16.94
C GLU A 82 11.12 -5.52 -16.06
N LYS A 83 11.41 -4.59 -15.14
CA LYS A 83 12.56 -4.62 -14.22
C LYS A 83 12.11 -4.83 -12.77
N CYS A 84 11.18 -5.77 -12.58
CA CYS A 84 10.62 -6.05 -11.27
C CYS A 84 11.66 -6.69 -10.33
N ILE A 85 11.43 -6.57 -9.02
CA ILE A 85 12.33 -7.09 -8.00
C ILE A 85 11.88 -8.49 -7.62
N MET A 86 12.72 -9.49 -7.90
CA MET A 86 12.43 -10.89 -7.57
C MET A 86 12.37 -11.08 -6.05
N LEU A 87 11.29 -11.70 -5.57
CA LEU A 87 11.11 -12.10 -4.17
C LEU A 87 11.83 -13.43 -3.95
N ASN A 88 13.14 -13.37 -3.78
CA ASN A 88 13.99 -14.53 -3.53
C ASN A 88 15.13 -14.19 -2.56
N SER A 89 15.91 -15.20 -2.20
CA SER A 89 17.04 -15.06 -1.27
C SER A 89 18.18 -14.18 -1.78
N SER A 90 18.24 -13.87 -3.08
CA SER A 90 19.27 -12.99 -3.65
C SER A 90 18.99 -11.52 -3.37
N ASN A 91 17.73 -11.10 -3.46
CA ASN A 91 17.31 -9.73 -3.14
C ASN A 91 16.91 -9.57 -1.67
N PHE A 92 16.39 -10.62 -1.05
CA PHE A 92 15.89 -10.63 0.32
C PHE A 92 16.57 -11.76 1.10
N PRO A 93 17.72 -11.50 1.73
CA PRO A 93 18.39 -12.49 2.57
C PRO A 93 17.40 -13.07 3.60
N ASN A 94 17.47 -14.38 3.81
CA ASN A 94 16.58 -15.14 4.70
C ASN A 94 15.11 -15.31 4.23
N LEU A 95 14.71 -14.73 3.08
CA LEU A 95 13.40 -15.00 2.52
C LEU A 95 13.30 -16.45 2.05
N LYS A 96 12.38 -17.20 2.67
CA LYS A 96 11.96 -18.53 2.23
C LYS A 96 10.50 -18.48 1.84
N LEU A 97 10.23 -18.75 0.56
CA LEU A 97 8.86 -18.80 0.06
C LEU A 97 8.22 -20.13 0.46
N GLU A 98 7.04 -20.05 1.06
CA GLU A 98 6.31 -21.19 1.61
C GLU A 98 4.94 -21.32 0.95
N ASP A 99 4.46 -22.57 0.86
CA ASP A 99 3.12 -22.85 0.33
C ASP A 99 2.06 -22.45 1.35
N ARG A 100 0.98 -21.84 0.87
CA ARG A 100 -0.16 -21.33 1.68
C ARG A 100 0.23 -20.26 2.69
N GLN A 101 1.33 -19.57 2.45
CA GLN A 101 1.84 -18.53 3.32
C GLN A 101 1.37 -17.14 2.89
N VAL A 102 1.04 -16.30 3.87
CA VAL A 102 0.65 -14.90 3.69
C VAL A 102 1.88 -14.00 3.86
N TYR A 103 2.05 -13.05 2.94
CA TYR A 103 3.14 -12.09 2.94
C TYR A 103 2.59 -10.67 2.89
N ALA A 104 2.96 -9.84 3.87
CA ALA A 104 2.72 -8.40 3.81
C ALA A 104 3.97 -7.72 3.27
N ILE A 105 3.79 -6.91 2.22
CA ILE A 105 4.87 -6.27 1.48
C ILE A 105 4.65 -4.76 1.47
N ARG A 106 5.70 -4.00 1.75
CA ARG A 106 5.65 -2.54 1.78
C ARG A 106 6.88 -1.95 1.10
N LEU A 107 6.68 -0.96 0.25
CA LEU A 107 7.72 -0.12 -0.32
C LEU A 107 7.59 1.26 0.30
N ARG A 108 8.64 1.73 0.99
CA ARG A 108 8.62 3.00 1.73
C ARG A 108 9.87 3.83 1.47
N PRO A 109 9.81 5.16 1.63
CA PRO A 109 10.99 5.99 1.58
C PRO A 109 12.00 5.55 2.65
N ASP A 110 13.27 5.43 2.26
CA ASP A 110 14.37 5.23 3.20
C ASP A 110 14.74 6.59 3.80
N PRO A 111 14.39 6.90 5.06
CA PRO A 111 14.65 8.22 5.62
C PRO A 111 16.15 8.52 5.71
N ASN A 112 16.97 7.52 6.06
CA ASN A 112 18.39 7.70 6.30
C ASN A 112 19.13 7.95 4.98
N LYS A 113 18.87 7.11 3.96
CA LYS A 113 19.52 7.27 2.65
C LYS A 113 19.03 8.52 1.92
N ASN A 114 17.75 8.88 2.04
CA ASN A 114 17.25 10.14 1.48
C ASN A 114 17.88 11.38 2.14
N GLU A 115 18.07 11.37 3.46
CA GLU A 115 18.78 12.44 4.16
C GLU A 115 20.23 12.57 3.68
N GLN A 116 20.94 11.45 3.53
CA GLN A 116 22.32 11.42 3.01
C GLN A 116 22.42 11.97 1.57
N LEU A 117 21.47 11.58 0.72
CA LEU A 117 21.40 12.04 -0.67
C LEU A 117 20.84 13.46 -0.82
N ARG A 118 20.30 14.05 0.26
CA ARG A 118 19.60 15.35 0.27
C ARG A 118 18.45 15.39 -0.75
N ILE A 119 17.70 14.30 -0.84
CA ILE A 119 16.52 14.17 -1.70
C ILE A 119 15.28 14.15 -0.83
N GLU A 120 14.29 14.97 -1.17
CA GLU A 120 12.95 14.86 -0.59
C GLU A 120 12.11 13.91 -1.46
N PRO A 121 11.75 12.70 -0.98
CA PRO A 121 11.01 11.73 -1.76
C PRO A 121 9.57 12.22 -2.03
N ASN A 122 9.09 12.03 -3.25
CA ASN A 122 7.75 12.46 -3.67
C ASN A 122 6.66 11.37 -3.47
N PHE A 123 6.85 10.51 -2.49
CA PHE A 123 5.94 9.41 -2.14
C PHE A 123 5.97 9.15 -0.63
N THR A 124 4.88 8.56 -0.14
CA THR A 124 4.67 8.12 1.24
C THR A 124 4.84 6.60 1.36
N GLY A 125 4.40 5.83 0.36
CA GLY A 125 4.65 4.40 0.28
C GLY A 125 3.60 3.62 -0.53
N PHE A 126 3.90 2.35 -0.78
CA PHE A 126 3.03 1.37 -1.42
C PHE A 126 2.99 0.10 -0.60
N GLY A 127 1.91 -0.65 -0.65
CA GLY A 127 1.90 -1.95 0.00
C GLY A 127 0.70 -2.80 -0.34
N ASP A 128 0.88 -4.09 -0.18
CA ASP A 128 -0.14 -5.10 -0.42
C ASP A 128 0.10 -6.31 0.49
N THR A 129 -0.93 -7.12 0.68
CA THR A 129 -0.82 -8.42 1.34
C THR A 129 -1.24 -9.50 0.34
N ILE A 130 -0.33 -10.43 0.08
CA ILE A 130 -0.55 -11.50 -0.88
C ILE A 130 -0.48 -12.85 -0.19
N CYS A 131 -1.02 -13.88 -0.83
CA CYS A 131 -0.70 -15.25 -0.48
C CYS A 131 0.01 -15.96 -1.63
N LEU A 132 0.87 -16.91 -1.28
CA LEU A 132 1.48 -17.82 -2.23
C LEU A 132 0.91 -19.21 -2.05
N LYS A 133 0.54 -19.85 -3.16
CA LYS A 133 0.17 -21.27 -3.20
C LYS A 133 0.96 -22.00 -4.27
N LYS A 134 1.27 -23.27 -4.06
CA LYS A 134 1.81 -24.15 -5.10
C LYS A 134 0.67 -24.82 -5.87
N ASP A 135 0.81 -24.89 -7.19
CA ASP A 135 -0.05 -25.70 -8.04
C ASP A 135 0.36 -27.18 -8.01
N GLN A 136 -0.36 -28.03 -8.76
CA GLN A 136 -0.13 -29.48 -8.79
C GLN A 136 1.29 -29.86 -9.28
N ASN A 137 1.98 -28.95 -9.99
CA ASN A 137 3.34 -29.15 -10.48
C ASN A 137 4.39 -28.55 -9.52
N GLY A 138 3.98 -28.05 -8.36
CA GLY A 138 4.86 -27.39 -7.40
C GLY A 138 5.21 -25.95 -7.76
N HIS A 139 4.55 -25.34 -8.76
CA HIS A 139 4.81 -23.97 -9.14
C HIS A 139 3.97 -22.98 -8.32
N PHE A 140 4.61 -21.91 -7.84
CA PHE A 140 3.94 -20.83 -7.12
C PHE A 140 2.95 -20.09 -8.00
N ARG A 141 1.84 -19.70 -7.36
CA ARG A 141 0.80 -18.81 -7.87
C ARG A 141 0.49 -17.79 -6.78
N VAL A 142 0.22 -16.56 -7.20
CA VAL A 142 -0.19 -15.48 -6.32
C VAL A 142 -1.70 -15.49 -6.15
N GLN A 143 -2.15 -15.34 -4.91
CA GLN A 143 -3.53 -15.13 -4.50
C GLN A 143 -3.65 -13.76 -3.83
N ASP A 144 -4.83 -13.17 -3.89
CA ASP A 144 -5.15 -11.93 -3.16
C ASP A 144 -5.52 -12.26 -1.71
N TYR A 145 -5.14 -11.40 -0.77
CA TYR A 145 -5.56 -11.52 0.62
C TYR A 145 -6.72 -10.56 0.90
N ILE A 146 -7.94 -11.09 0.95
CA ILE A 146 -9.17 -10.30 1.09
C ILE A 146 -9.90 -10.74 2.35
N ARG A 147 -10.16 -9.80 3.26
CA ARG A 147 -10.95 -10.02 4.49
C ARG A 147 -10.46 -11.20 5.36
N GLY A 148 -9.15 -11.43 5.40
CA GLY A 148 -8.55 -12.48 6.22
C GLY A 148 -8.31 -13.80 5.47
N GLU A 149 -8.70 -13.89 4.20
CA GLU A 149 -8.65 -15.13 3.42
C GLU A 149 -7.84 -14.98 2.14
N CYS A 150 -7.18 -16.07 1.73
CA CYS A 150 -6.47 -16.15 0.46
C CYS A 150 -7.43 -16.57 -0.65
N VAL A 151 -7.61 -15.70 -1.65
CA VAL A 151 -8.56 -15.87 -2.74
C VAL A 151 -7.80 -15.94 -4.07
N ASP A 152 -8.18 -16.90 -4.92
CA ASP A 152 -7.59 -17.01 -6.25
C ASP A 152 -7.83 -15.75 -7.06
N ARG A 153 -6.75 -15.18 -7.62
CA ARG A 153 -6.84 -14.11 -8.62
C ARG A 153 -7.66 -14.63 -9.79
N VAL A 154 -8.85 -14.06 -9.97
CA VAL A 154 -9.60 -14.27 -11.21
C VAL A 154 -8.72 -13.74 -12.33
N ALA A 155 -8.45 -14.56 -13.35
CA ALA A 155 -7.79 -14.07 -14.55
C ALA A 155 -8.70 -13.00 -15.18
N ILE A 156 -8.46 -11.73 -14.87
CA ILE A 156 -9.21 -10.63 -15.45
C ILE A 156 -8.86 -10.64 -16.94
N GLN A 157 -9.73 -11.22 -17.76
CA GLN A 157 -9.84 -10.78 -19.15
C GLN A 157 -10.15 -9.29 -19.09
N THR A 158 -9.25 -8.51 -19.65
CA THR A 158 -9.26 -7.06 -19.76
C THR A 158 -10.66 -6.49 -19.95
N GLU A 159 -11.27 -5.99 -18.88
CA GLU A 159 -12.28 -4.91 -18.89
C GLU A 159 -12.66 -4.56 -17.44
N GLN A 160 -11.71 -3.99 -16.68
CA GLN A 160 -12.10 -3.08 -15.61
C GLN A 160 -12.58 -1.79 -16.28
N LYS A 161 -13.81 -1.84 -16.79
CA LYS A 161 -14.59 -0.67 -17.15
C LYS A 161 -14.67 0.16 -15.88
N SER A 162 -13.87 1.23 -15.84
CA SER A 162 -13.85 2.23 -14.77
C SER A 162 -15.25 2.38 -14.19
N LEU A 163 -15.42 1.86 -12.97
CA LEU A 163 -16.63 2.10 -12.21
C LEU A 163 -16.61 3.60 -11.98
N LYS A 164 -17.40 4.33 -12.75
CA LYS A 164 -17.57 5.77 -12.62
C LYS A 164 -17.82 6.04 -11.14
N GLU A 165 -16.79 6.56 -10.48
CA GLU A 165 -16.86 7.14 -9.17
C GLU A 165 -18.05 8.09 -9.19
N ASN A 166 -19.07 7.75 -8.39
CA ASN A 166 -20.20 8.63 -8.20
C ASN A 166 -19.68 9.81 -7.38
N LYS A 167 -19.27 10.88 -8.09
CA LYS A 167 -18.77 12.14 -7.56
C LYS A 167 -19.86 12.88 -6.76
N GLY A 168 -20.17 12.36 -5.58
CA GLY A 168 -20.78 13.13 -4.51
C GLY A 168 -19.85 13.04 -3.32
N SER A 169 -19.24 14.16 -2.95
CA SER A 169 -18.40 14.21 -1.76
C SER A 169 -19.24 13.78 -0.56
N TRP A 170 -18.70 13.00 0.37
CA TRP A 170 -19.40 12.63 1.61
C TRP A 170 -19.94 13.89 2.34
N PHE A 171 -19.25 15.03 2.19
CA PHE A 171 -19.71 16.33 2.65
C PHE A 171 -21.05 16.78 2.05
N ASP A 172 -21.29 16.54 0.76
CA ASP A 172 -22.55 16.95 0.11
C ASP A 172 -23.74 16.18 0.71
N ARG A 173 -23.54 14.89 1.01
CA ARG A 173 -24.54 14.03 1.67
C ARG A 173 -24.79 14.45 3.11
N PHE A 174 -23.75 14.91 3.81
CA PHE A 174 -23.87 15.46 5.16
C PHE A 174 -24.67 16.78 5.17
N ILE A 175 -24.45 17.66 4.20
CA ILE A 175 -25.20 18.92 4.06
C ILE A 175 -26.67 18.66 3.73
N GLU A 176 -26.98 17.70 2.86
CA GLU A 176 -28.39 17.34 2.59
C GLU A 176 -29.09 16.74 3.81
N TRP A 177 -28.41 15.89 4.57
CA TRP A 177 -28.94 15.35 5.83
C TRP A 177 -29.18 16.44 6.88
N LEU A 178 -28.31 17.44 6.96
CA LEU A 178 -28.53 18.60 7.85
C LEU A 178 -29.76 19.42 7.43
N LYS A 179 -29.98 19.60 6.12
CA LYS A 179 -31.16 20.32 5.62
C LYS A 179 -32.46 19.59 5.92
N SER A 180 -32.47 18.25 5.90
CA SER A 180 -33.68 17.47 6.21
C SER A 180 -34.05 17.48 7.70
N LEU A 181 -33.09 17.74 8.61
CA LEU A 181 -33.34 17.89 10.04
C LEU A 181 -33.87 19.28 10.46
N LEU A 182 -33.75 20.26 9.57
CA LEU A 182 -34.16 21.65 9.80
C LEU A 182 -35.47 22.03 9.06
N SER A 183 -36.07 21.07 8.34
CA SER A 183 -37.42 21.14 7.76
C SER A 183 -38.43 20.39 8.63
#